data_AF-A0A0D0AVU0-F1
#
_entry.id   AF-A0A0D0AVU0-F1
#
_cell.length_a   1.000
_cell.length_b   1.000
_cell.length_c   1.000
_cell.angle_alpha   90.00
_cell.angle_beta   90.00
_cell.angle_gamma   90.00
#
_symmetry.space_group_name_H-M   'P 1'
#
loop_
_entity.id
_entity.type
_entity.pdbx_description
1 polymer ?
#
loop_
_entity_poly.entity_id
_entity_poly.type
_entity_poly.pdbx_seq_one_letter_code
_entity_poly.pdbx_strand_id
1 'polypeptide(L)'
;MVHLTASAVAIALGALNALNAGAAPVESRAESILSTCNNARLGVISGLNSTTNGIQALLQTVGNNDPATTSAANQAIAGLRVAQGGVSTIVKGVLGGVTPDASGVPAVSNGVAAAASALGQINSNDTNVQSNLATIMTSLNSTEVNAQTRRALMIPPSPTQPPAIHLTWTRTLTRTRVQ
;
A
#
# COMPACT_ATOMS: atom_id res chain seq x y z
N MET A 1 74.74 -43.09 9.69
CA MET A 1 74.03 -43.61 10.88
C MET A 1 72.58 -43.20 10.76
N VAL A 2 71.66 -44.18 10.66
CA VAL A 2 70.25 -44.18 11.17
C VAL A 2 69.30 -43.09 10.63
N HIS A 3 68.07 -43.28 10.15
CA HIS A 3 67.21 -44.40 9.74
C HIS A 3 66.01 -43.75 9.01
N LEU A 4 65.33 -44.52 8.16
CA LEU A 4 64.03 -44.23 7.53
C LEU A 4 62.94 -43.84 8.55
N THR A 5 61.94 -43.06 8.13
CA THR A 5 60.54 -43.53 8.04
C THR A 5 59.69 -42.63 7.14
N ALA A 6 59.07 -43.27 6.13
CA ALA A 6 57.94 -42.75 5.40
C ALA A 6 56.68 -42.81 6.28
N SER A 7 55.76 -41.85 6.10
CA SER A 7 54.35 -42.01 6.46
C SER A 7 53.50 -41.21 5.49
N ALA A 8 52.77 -41.95 4.66
CA ALA A 8 51.71 -41.47 3.81
C ALA A 8 50.43 -41.28 4.64
N VAL A 9 49.69 -40.19 4.42
CA VAL A 9 48.21 -40.19 4.42
C VAL A 9 47.74 -39.10 3.48
N ALA A 10 47.31 -39.50 2.28
CA ALA A 10 46.32 -38.76 1.52
C ALA A 10 44.94 -39.05 2.14
N ILE A 11 44.08 -38.04 2.24
CA ILE A 11 42.61 -38.05 2.11
C ILE A 11 42.10 -36.72 2.68
N ALA A 12 41.69 -35.81 1.80
CA ALA A 12 40.55 -34.90 2.00
C ALA A 12 40.29 -34.13 0.69
N LEU A 13 39.99 -34.87 -0.37
CA LEU A 13 39.33 -34.33 -1.55
C LEU A 13 37.82 -34.45 -1.30
N GLY A 14 37.17 -33.36 -0.88
CA GLY A 14 35.72 -33.34 -0.74
C GLY A 14 35.20 -32.21 0.15
N ALA A 15 34.49 -31.27 -0.49
CA ALA A 15 33.49 -30.36 0.10
C ALA A 15 33.92 -28.99 0.66
N LEU A 16 34.79 -28.25 -0.04
CA LEU A 16 34.94 -26.80 0.20
C LEU A 16 34.51 -25.90 -0.98
N ASN A 17 33.53 -26.32 -1.78
CA ASN A 17 33.03 -25.52 -2.92
C ASN A 17 31.53 -25.20 -2.90
N ALA A 18 30.85 -25.32 -1.75
CA ALA A 18 29.40 -25.10 -1.63
C ALA A 18 28.98 -23.89 -0.76
N LEU A 19 29.93 -23.06 -0.29
CA LEU A 19 29.59 -21.84 0.48
C LEU A 19 29.61 -20.55 -0.35
N ASN A 20 29.88 -20.63 -1.65
CA ASN A 20 29.68 -19.53 -2.60
C ASN A 20 28.23 -19.50 -3.13
N ALA A 21 27.24 -19.79 -2.28
CA ALA A 21 25.87 -19.36 -2.53
C ALA A 21 25.90 -17.84 -2.47
N GLY A 22 25.98 -17.21 -3.64
CA GLY A 22 26.13 -15.78 -3.80
C GLY A 22 25.19 -15.02 -2.88
N ALA A 23 25.76 -14.35 -1.88
CA ALA A 23 25.20 -13.13 -1.35
C ALA A 23 25.15 -12.16 -2.55
N ALA A 24 24.04 -12.20 -3.30
CA ALA A 24 23.74 -11.17 -4.27
C ALA A 24 23.94 -9.82 -3.57
N PRO A 25 24.61 -8.85 -4.22
CA PRO A 25 25.04 -7.62 -3.58
C PRO A 25 23.84 -6.98 -2.85
N VAL A 26 23.96 -6.87 -1.52
CA VAL A 26 22.88 -6.37 -0.65
C VAL A 26 22.51 -4.93 -1.04
N GLU A 27 23.46 -4.18 -1.60
CA GLU A 27 23.26 -2.82 -2.12
C GLU A 27 22.25 -2.75 -3.27
N SER A 28 22.25 -3.70 -4.22
CA SER A 28 21.35 -3.61 -5.39
C SER A 28 19.90 -3.90 -5.05
N ARG A 29 19.64 -4.65 -3.95
CA ARG A 29 18.28 -4.92 -3.46
C ARG A 29 17.74 -3.77 -2.60
N ALA A 30 18.61 -3.09 -1.86
CA ALA A 30 18.21 -1.98 -0.99
C ALA A 30 17.66 -0.79 -1.79
N GLU A 31 18.29 -0.43 -2.91
CA GLU A 31 17.84 0.67 -3.77
C GLU A 31 16.47 0.39 -4.40
N SER A 32 16.23 -0.85 -4.85
CA SER A 32 14.96 -1.25 -5.47
C SER A 32 13.79 -1.21 -4.48
N ILE A 33 14.00 -1.62 -3.23
CA ILE A 33 12.96 -1.63 -2.19
C ILE A 33 12.64 -0.19 -1.75
N LEU A 34 13.67 0.65 -1.59
CA LEU A 34 13.50 2.04 -1.18
C LEU A 34 12.73 2.85 -2.24
N SER A 35 13.08 2.69 -3.52
CA SER A 35 12.36 3.30 -4.65
C SER A 35 10.88 2.89 -4.69
N THR A 36 10.60 1.59 -4.56
CA THR A 36 9.23 1.06 -4.60
C THR A 36 8.39 1.60 -3.43
N CYS A 37 8.97 1.68 -2.23
CA CYS A 37 8.31 2.25 -1.05
C CYS A 37 8.00 3.73 -1.23
N ASN A 38 8.94 4.51 -1.77
CA ASN A 38 8.75 5.94 -2.03
C ASN A 38 7.65 6.19 -3.07
N ASN A 39 7.62 5.42 -4.15
CA ASN A 39 6.57 5.50 -5.17
C ASN A 39 5.18 5.17 -4.61
N ALA A 40 5.08 4.11 -3.79
CA ALA A 40 3.81 3.75 -3.15
C ALA A 40 3.31 4.87 -2.21
N ARG A 41 4.21 5.52 -1.45
CA ARG A 41 3.84 6.64 -0.57
C ARG A 41 3.37 7.86 -1.35
N LEU A 42 4.08 8.22 -2.43
CA LEU A 42 3.64 9.29 -3.33
C LEU A 42 2.29 8.96 -3.98
N GLY A 43 2.08 7.70 -4.36
CA GLY A 43 0.81 7.22 -4.89
C GLY A 43 -0.36 7.39 -3.91
N VAL A 44 -0.15 7.09 -2.62
CA VAL A 44 -1.17 7.34 -1.58
C VAL A 44 -1.45 8.83 -1.41
N ILE A 45 -0.43 9.67 -1.30
CA ILE A 45 -0.60 11.13 -1.13
C ILE A 45 -1.33 11.73 -2.34
N SER A 46 -0.88 11.39 -3.55
CA SER A 46 -1.50 11.83 -4.81
C SER A 46 -2.95 11.35 -4.91
N GLY A 47 -3.22 10.10 -4.54
CA GLY A 47 -4.57 9.53 -4.54
C GLY A 47 -5.52 10.22 -3.55
N LEU A 48 -5.06 10.49 -2.33
CA LEU A 48 -5.82 11.24 -1.32
C LEU A 48 -6.16 12.66 -1.80
N ASN A 49 -5.19 13.35 -2.41
CA ASN A 49 -5.39 14.70 -2.95
C ASN A 49 -6.35 14.69 -4.15
N SER A 50 -6.16 13.77 -5.09
CA SER A 50 -7.06 13.60 -6.25
C SER A 50 -8.50 13.33 -5.81
N THR A 51 -8.69 12.44 -4.83
CA THR A 51 -10.00 12.13 -4.26
C THR A 51 -10.62 13.37 -3.60
N THR A 52 -9.84 14.12 -2.80
CA THR A 52 -10.31 15.36 -2.16
C THR A 52 -10.79 16.38 -3.18
N ASN A 53 -10.00 16.60 -4.23
CA ASN A 53 -10.35 17.53 -5.31
C ASN A 53 -11.60 17.07 -6.08
N GLY A 54 -11.72 15.76 -6.33
CA GLY A 54 -12.92 15.18 -6.95
C GLY A 54 -14.17 15.41 -6.11
N ILE A 55 -14.09 15.27 -4.78
CA ILE A 55 -15.22 15.56 -3.89
C ILE A 55 -15.56 17.05 -3.88
N GLN A 56 -14.57 17.94 -3.93
CA GLN A 56 -14.82 19.38 -4.06
C GLN A 56 -15.53 19.73 -5.38
N ALA A 57 -15.14 19.12 -6.50
CA ALA A 57 -15.82 19.27 -7.77
C ALA A 57 -17.25 18.72 -7.75
N LEU A 58 -17.47 17.59 -7.06
CA LEU A 58 -18.81 17.06 -6.81
C LEU A 58 -19.68 18.06 -6.03
N LEU A 59 -19.16 18.62 -4.94
CA LEU A 59 -19.87 19.64 -4.15
C LEU A 59 -20.23 20.88 -4.98
N GLN A 60 -19.34 21.30 -5.89
CA GLN A 60 -19.63 22.40 -6.82
C GLN A 60 -20.73 22.05 -7.83
N THR A 61 -20.75 20.80 -8.32
CA THR A 61 -21.77 20.32 -9.27
C THR A 61 -23.16 20.27 -8.61
N VAL A 62 -23.21 19.80 -7.36
CA VAL A 62 -24.45 19.59 -6.62
C VAL A 62 -25.01 20.90 -6.07
N GLY A 63 -24.12 21.80 -5.61
CA GLY A 63 -24.49 23.03 -4.93
C GLY A 63 -25.36 22.77 -3.69
N ASN A 64 -26.28 23.68 -3.39
CA ASN A 64 -27.19 23.57 -2.24
C ASN A 64 -28.47 22.76 -2.53
N ASN A 65 -28.57 22.13 -3.70
CA ASN A 65 -29.81 21.50 -4.16
C ASN A 65 -29.98 20.06 -3.66
N ASP A 66 -28.91 19.42 -3.18
CA ASP A 66 -28.96 18.07 -2.61
C ASP A 66 -28.17 18.05 -1.28
N PRO A 67 -28.86 18.28 -0.15
CA PRO A 67 -28.27 18.26 1.18
C PRO A 67 -27.72 16.89 1.57
N ALA A 68 -28.29 15.78 1.05
CA ALA A 68 -27.84 14.44 1.37
C ALA A 68 -26.47 14.15 0.74
N THR A 69 -26.33 14.46 -0.56
CA THR A 69 -25.04 14.35 -1.26
C THR A 69 -23.99 15.28 -0.64
N THR A 70 -24.37 16.51 -0.28
CA THR A 70 -23.47 17.46 0.38
C THR A 70 -22.99 16.95 1.74
N SER A 71 -23.89 16.41 2.56
CA SER A 71 -23.56 15.82 3.87
C SER A 71 -22.60 14.65 3.73
N ALA A 72 -22.89 13.71 2.82
CA ALA A 72 -22.05 12.54 2.55
C ALA A 72 -20.66 12.94 2.04
N ALA A 73 -20.58 13.89 1.11
CA ALA A 73 -19.32 14.43 0.60
C ALA A 73 -18.48 15.09 1.71
N ASN A 74 -19.11 15.85 2.62
CA ASN A 74 -18.40 16.45 3.75
C ASN A 74 -17.89 15.41 4.76
N GLN A 75 -18.67 14.35 5.03
CA GLN A 75 -18.23 13.22 5.84
C GLN A 75 -17.04 12.51 5.18
N ALA A 76 -17.07 12.34 3.86
CA ALA A 76 -15.96 11.76 3.12
C ALA A 76 -14.69 12.60 3.24
N ILE A 77 -14.79 13.94 3.10
CA ILE A 77 -13.66 14.86 3.33
C ILE A 77 -13.10 14.72 4.75
N ALA A 78 -13.96 14.59 5.77
CA ALA A 78 -13.52 14.39 7.14
C ALA A 78 -12.71 13.08 7.29
N GLY A 79 -13.18 11.98 6.68
CA GLY A 79 -12.44 10.71 6.63
C GLY A 79 -11.08 10.84 5.94
N LEU A 80 -11.02 11.54 4.80
CA LEU A 80 -9.76 11.79 4.09
C LEU A 80 -8.77 12.65 4.90
N ARG A 81 -9.25 13.60 5.69
CA ARG A 81 -8.39 14.38 6.61
C ARG A 81 -7.76 13.50 7.68
N VAL A 82 -8.52 12.54 8.23
CA VAL A 82 -7.96 11.53 9.16
C VAL A 82 -6.87 10.72 8.47
N ALA A 83 -7.11 10.29 7.23
CA ALA A 83 -6.11 9.55 6.47
C ALA A 83 -4.84 10.38 6.20
N GLN A 84 -4.98 11.65 5.79
CA GLN A 84 -3.87 12.57 5.60
C GLN A 84 -3.08 12.80 6.91
N GLY A 85 -3.78 12.91 8.05
CA GLY A 85 -3.16 12.95 9.37
C GLY A 85 -2.31 11.70 9.65
N GLY A 86 -2.84 10.51 9.35
CA GLY A 86 -2.11 9.25 9.44
C GLY A 86 -0.87 9.22 8.56
N VAL A 87 -0.95 9.70 7.30
CA VAL A 87 0.22 9.83 6.42
C VAL A 87 1.26 10.77 7.03
N SER A 88 0.84 11.93 7.55
CA SER A 88 1.74 12.90 8.20
C SER A 88 2.48 12.28 9.39
N THR A 89 1.77 11.55 10.26
CA THR A 89 2.37 10.79 11.38
C THR A 89 3.42 9.80 10.89
N ILE A 90 3.13 9.05 9.82
CA ILE A 90 4.10 8.12 9.24
C ILE A 90 5.33 8.86 8.68
N VAL A 91 5.12 9.97 7.96
CA VAL A 91 6.19 10.77 7.36
C VAL A 91 7.11 11.36 8.42
N LYS A 92 6.55 11.93 9.50
CA LYS A 92 7.33 12.47 10.61
C LYS A 92 8.25 11.43 11.25
N GLY A 93 7.74 10.22 11.51
CA GLY A 93 8.57 9.14 12.06
C GLY A 93 9.73 8.77 11.14
N VAL A 94 9.45 8.58 9.84
CA VAL A 94 10.48 8.25 8.84
C VAL A 94 11.55 9.35 8.75
N LEU A 95 11.14 10.62 8.66
CA LEU A 95 12.09 11.74 8.55
C LEU A 95 12.89 11.95 9.84
N GLY A 96 12.32 11.61 11.00
CA GLY A 96 13.01 11.64 12.29
C GLY A 96 13.96 10.46 12.52
N GLY A 97 14.08 9.52 11.58
CA GLY A 97 14.89 8.31 11.75
C GLY A 97 14.37 7.35 12.83
N VAL A 98 13.12 7.52 13.26
CA VAL A 98 12.47 6.68 14.28
C VAL A 98 11.42 5.79 13.63
N THR A 99 11.11 4.68 14.29
CA THR A 99 9.98 3.84 13.87
C THR A 99 8.71 4.70 13.80
N PRO A 100 8.01 4.75 12.66
CA PRO A 100 6.76 5.48 12.54
C PRO A 100 5.75 5.04 13.60
N ASP A 101 5.03 6.00 14.18
CA ASP A 101 3.98 5.70 15.13
C ASP A 101 2.96 4.72 14.51
N ALA A 102 2.71 3.63 15.23
CA ALA A 102 1.85 2.54 14.83
C ALA A 102 0.40 3.00 14.56
N SER A 103 -0.03 4.14 15.10
CA SER A 103 -1.34 4.74 14.86
C SER A 103 -1.53 5.27 13.43
N GLY A 104 -0.44 5.59 12.71
CA GLY A 104 -0.51 6.23 11.41
C GLY A 104 -1.12 5.34 10.31
N VAL A 105 -0.76 4.06 10.27
CA VAL A 105 -1.29 3.11 9.25
C VAL A 105 -2.78 2.81 9.46
N PRO A 106 -3.25 2.48 10.68
CA PRO A 106 -4.68 2.38 10.97
C PRO A 106 -5.45 3.67 10.65
N ALA A 107 -4.89 4.85 10.94
CA ALA A 107 -5.55 6.11 10.61
C ALA A 107 -5.76 6.30 9.10
N VAL A 108 -4.77 5.95 8.27
CA VAL A 108 -4.94 5.93 6.80
C VAL A 108 -6.04 4.97 6.38
N SER A 109 -6.00 3.72 6.86
CA SER A 109 -6.98 2.69 6.50
C SER A 109 -8.40 3.08 6.91
N ASN A 110 -8.58 3.52 8.16
CA ASN A 110 -9.88 3.89 8.71
C ASN A 110 -10.44 5.14 8.03
N GLY A 111 -9.59 6.14 7.75
CA GLY A 111 -10.01 7.36 7.06
C GLY A 111 -10.46 7.11 5.62
N VAL A 112 -9.73 6.27 4.88
CA VAL A 112 -10.12 5.86 3.51
C VAL A 112 -11.42 5.04 3.54
N ALA A 113 -11.57 4.09 4.47
CA ALA A 113 -12.79 3.30 4.61
C ALA A 113 -14.00 4.16 4.99
N ALA A 114 -13.82 5.12 5.91
CA ALA A 114 -14.86 6.09 6.28
C ALA A 114 -15.28 6.94 5.07
N ALA A 115 -14.32 7.38 4.26
CA ALA A 115 -14.61 8.12 3.02
C ALA A 115 -15.38 7.27 2.00
N ALA A 116 -14.96 6.01 1.78
CA ALA A 116 -15.66 5.08 0.90
C ALA A 116 -17.11 4.86 1.33
N SER A 117 -17.31 4.63 2.64
CA SER A 117 -18.63 4.38 3.22
C SER A 117 -19.55 5.58 3.06
N ALA A 118 -19.05 6.79 3.34
CA ALA A 118 -19.82 8.02 3.18
C ALA A 118 -20.18 8.27 1.70
N LEU A 119 -19.23 8.12 0.78
CA LEU A 119 -19.49 8.26 -0.66
C LEU A 119 -20.47 7.20 -1.18
N GLY A 120 -20.44 5.98 -0.64
CA GLY A 120 -21.36 4.91 -1.00
C GLY A 120 -22.81 5.16 -0.58
N GLN A 121 -23.06 6.12 0.32
CA GLN A 121 -24.41 6.53 0.72
C GLN A 121 -25.04 7.54 -0.25
N ILE A 122 -24.26 8.09 -1.19
CA ILE A 122 -24.77 9.03 -2.19
C ILE A 122 -25.63 8.25 -3.19
N ASN A 123 -26.94 8.52 -3.14
CA ASN A 123 -27.91 8.01 -4.09
C ASN A 123 -28.53 9.19 -4.85
N SER A 124 -28.00 9.47 -6.04
CA SER A 124 -28.47 10.56 -6.90
C SER A 124 -28.86 10.03 -8.28
N ASN A 125 -29.93 10.59 -8.85
CA ASN A 125 -30.36 10.32 -10.22
C ASN A 125 -29.68 11.24 -11.25
N ASP A 126 -28.89 12.23 -10.78
CA ASP A 126 -28.14 13.12 -11.65
C ASP A 126 -26.93 12.39 -12.25
N THR A 127 -26.85 12.36 -13.59
CA THR A 127 -25.80 11.65 -14.31
C THR A 127 -24.40 12.25 -14.11
N ASN A 128 -24.29 13.56 -13.89
CA ASN A 128 -23.02 14.22 -13.59
C ASN A 128 -22.56 13.84 -12.18
N VAL A 129 -23.48 13.78 -11.20
CA VAL A 129 -23.19 13.29 -9.85
C VAL A 129 -22.69 11.85 -9.88
N GLN A 130 -23.37 10.96 -10.61
CA GLN A 130 -22.95 9.56 -10.74
C GLN A 130 -21.57 9.42 -11.41
N SER A 131 -21.31 10.19 -12.47
CA SER A 131 -20.01 10.20 -13.17
C SER A 131 -18.87 10.68 -12.26
N ASN A 132 -19.09 11.78 -11.54
CA ASN A 132 -18.12 12.30 -10.57
C ASN A 132 -17.88 11.29 -9.45
N LEU A 133 -18.94 10.69 -8.90
CA LEU A 133 -18.84 9.67 -7.85
C LEU A 133 -18.02 8.46 -8.31
N ALA A 134 -18.24 7.96 -9.54
CA ALA A 134 -17.47 6.85 -10.09
C ALA A 134 -15.96 7.18 -10.21
N THR A 135 -15.64 8.42 -10.64
CA THR A 135 -14.25 8.90 -10.74
C THR A 135 -13.59 8.99 -9.36
N ILE A 136 -14.31 9.52 -8.38
CA ILE A 136 -13.84 9.63 -6.98
C ILE A 136 -13.59 8.23 -6.41
N MET A 137 -14.55 7.30 -6.58
CA MET A 137 -14.43 5.93 -6.08
C MET A 137 -13.26 5.17 -6.73
N THR A 138 -12.99 5.41 -8.02
CA THR A 138 -11.83 4.83 -8.72
C THR A 138 -10.50 5.34 -8.14
N SER A 139 -10.43 6.65 -7.87
CA SER A 139 -9.25 7.27 -7.23
C SER A 139 -9.03 6.76 -5.81
N LEU A 140 -10.11 6.60 -5.05
CA LEU A 140 -10.08 6.07 -3.69
C LEU A 140 -9.60 4.61 -3.67
N ASN A 141 -10.14 3.76 -4.56
CA ASN A 141 -9.73 2.36 -4.68
C ASN A 141 -8.24 2.24 -5.07
N SER A 142 -7.75 3.10 -5.97
CA SER A 142 -6.32 3.14 -6.32
C SER A 142 -5.44 3.52 -5.12
N THR A 143 -5.93 4.43 -4.27
CA THR A 143 -5.27 4.81 -3.00
C THR A 143 -5.20 3.63 -2.04
N GLU A 144 -6.30 2.87 -1.92
CA GLU A 144 -6.36 1.69 -1.07
C GLU A 144 -5.40 0.59 -1.55
N VAL A 145 -5.36 0.30 -2.85
CA VAL A 145 -4.42 -0.66 -3.45
C VAL A 145 -2.97 -0.25 -3.15
N ASN A 146 -2.61 1.02 -3.35
CA ASN A 146 -1.27 1.51 -3.03
C ASN A 146 -0.93 1.36 -1.54
N ALA A 147 -1.89 1.59 -0.65
CA ALA A 147 -1.70 1.38 0.80
C ALA A 147 -1.52 -0.10 1.15
N GLN A 148 -2.25 -1.00 0.49
CA GLN A 148 -2.14 -2.45 0.68
C GLN A 148 -0.81 -2.99 0.15
N THR A 149 -0.36 -2.57 -1.03
CA THR A 149 0.95 -2.94 -1.61
C THR A 149 2.08 -2.57 -0.64
N ARG A 150 2.00 -1.39 -0.01
CA ARG A 150 2.97 -0.99 1.01
C ARG A 150 2.95 -1.92 2.23
N ARG A 151 1.77 -2.32 2.69
CA ARG A 151 1.65 -3.25 3.82
C ARG A 151 2.29 -4.60 3.51
N ALA A 152 2.13 -5.11 2.28
CA ALA A 152 2.77 -6.34 1.83
C ALA A 152 4.31 -6.23 1.78
N LEU A 153 4.85 -5.08 1.35
CA LEU A 153 6.29 -4.83 1.31
C LEU A 153 6.94 -4.63 2.69
N MET A 154 6.16 -4.29 3.71
CA MET A 154 6.66 -4.02 5.06
C MET A 154 6.69 -5.24 5.97
N ILE A 155 6.06 -6.35 5.58
CA ILE A 155 6.17 -7.61 6.31
C ILE A 155 7.42 -8.32 5.77
N PRO A 156 8.51 -8.42 6.56
CA PRO A 156 9.67 -9.20 6.11
C PRO A 156 9.21 -10.64 5.83
N PRO A 157 9.66 -11.27 4.74
CA PRO A 157 9.32 -12.66 4.48
C PRO A 157 9.77 -13.48 5.69
N SER A 158 8.83 -14.15 6.35
CA SER A 158 9.19 -15.05 7.44
C SER A 158 10.17 -16.10 6.89
N PRO A 159 11.29 -16.39 7.56
CA PRO A 159 12.29 -17.35 7.07
C PRO A 159 11.73 -18.77 6.92
N THR A 160 10.53 -19.03 7.47
CA THR A 160 9.82 -20.31 7.40
C THR A 160 8.69 -20.33 6.36
N GLN A 161 8.42 -19.24 5.64
CA GLN A 161 7.29 -19.17 4.73
C GLN A 161 7.70 -19.71 3.34
N PRO A 162 7.11 -20.84 2.87
CA PRO A 162 7.34 -21.31 1.51
C PRO A 162 6.91 -20.21 0.50
N PRO A 163 7.53 -20.16 -0.70
CA PRO A 163 7.29 -19.10 -1.67
C PRO A 163 5.80 -18.93 -1.94
N ALA A 164 5.29 -17.71 -1.72
CA ALA A 164 3.89 -17.40 -1.89
C ALA A 164 3.48 -17.60 -3.35
N ILE A 165 2.61 -18.58 -3.59
CA ILE A 165 1.92 -18.74 -4.87
C ILE A 165 1.03 -17.50 -5.03
N HIS A 166 1.35 -16.69 -6.04
CA HIS A 166 0.67 -15.43 -6.33
C HIS A 166 -0.77 -15.73 -6.77
N LEU A 167 -1.71 -15.79 -5.82
CA LEU A 167 -3.13 -15.91 -6.07
C LEU A 167 -3.67 -14.53 -6.43
N THR A 168 -3.77 -14.27 -7.73
CA THR A 168 -4.45 -13.09 -8.27
C THR A 168 -5.93 -13.13 -7.88
N TRP A 169 -6.32 -12.29 -6.93
CA TRP A 169 -7.72 -12.12 -6.56
C TRP A 169 -8.42 -11.27 -7.61
N THR A 170 -9.03 -11.91 -8.61
CA THR A 170 -9.97 -11.26 -9.52
C THR A 170 -11.25 -10.97 -8.74
N ARG A 171 -11.39 -9.77 -8.18
CA ARG A 171 -12.64 -9.34 -7.54
C ARG A 171 -13.66 -9.03 -8.63
N THR A 172 -14.48 -10.02 -8.98
CA THR A 172 -15.64 -9.83 -9.86
C THR A 172 -16.68 -8.99 -9.12
N LEU A 173 -16.83 -7.73 -9.51
CA LEU A 173 -17.93 -6.86 -9.06
C LEU A 173 -19.22 -7.29 -9.76
N THR A 174 -20.00 -8.15 -9.12
CA THR A 174 -21.35 -8.49 -9.58
C THR A 174 -22.28 -7.30 -9.33
N ARG A 175 -22.59 -6.55 -10.39
CA ARG A 175 -23.57 -5.46 -10.38
C ARG A 175 -24.98 -6.05 -10.42
N THR A 176 -25.62 -6.21 -9.28
CA THR A 176 -27.05 -6.58 -9.21
C THR A 176 -27.89 -5.41 -9.70
N ARG A 177 -28.46 -5.54 -10.90
CA ARG A 177 -29.40 -4.56 -11.47
C ARG A 177 -30.79 -4.91 -10.91
N VAL A 178 -31.30 -4.11 -9.98
CA VAL A 178 -32.70 -4.20 -9.54
C VAL A 178 -33.55 -3.54 -10.63
N GLN A 179 -34.51 -4.29 -11.17
CA GLN A 179 -35.53 -3.80 -12.09
C GLN A 179 -36.71 -3.23 -11.30
#